data_AF-A0A1Q7ZMV3-F1
#
_entry.id   AF-A0A1Q7ZMV3-F1
#
_cell.length_a   1.000
_cell.length_b   1.000
_cell.length_c   1.000
_cell.angle_alpha   90.00
_cell.angle_beta   90.00
_cell.angle_gamma   90.00
#
_symmetry.space_group_name_H-M   'P 1'
#
loop_
_entity.id
_entity.type
_entity.pdbx_description
1 polymer ?
#
loop_
_entity_poly.entity_id
_entity_poly.type
_entity_poly.pdbx_seq_one_letter_code
_entity_poly.pdbx_strand_id
1 'polypeptide(L)'
;FAILFFPVTFLGMYSPFGIRLLLQSAHRSGRVSGTIYGISTLGSIIGTLGTTFLLIPAIGTRAITFTLGIAGILSGLLLVLPQMRRGALVLALTLLATPLADAEELIDPAIRADMLKRADGRLAHIETEYNDIFITKRGAELVMSFQLKGYDYTESIANLTDPDDLPVRYTRLMTVGLLYPPEPKRILMIGLGGGSISSYLGRFLPDAQIDTIEVDSGVITTAKTFFGLKESPRVRYLEGDGRVFLNRNAASYDLILVDAFHGGYVPFHLLTKEFYTLLKQRLAPGGAAAFNVHDGTKLYASTLLTLRTVFPGVHLYPTRIGETITVATAEPAPDEATLA
;
A
#
# COMPACT_ATOMS: atom_id res chain seq x y z
N PHE A 1 14.43 -8.36 23.67
CA PHE A 1 14.80 -7.44 24.78
C PHE A 1 16.32 -7.27 24.92
N ALA A 2 17.11 -8.35 25.01
CA ALA A 2 18.57 -8.27 25.17
C ALA A 2 19.31 -7.52 24.04
N ILE A 3 18.84 -7.61 22.79
CA ILE A 3 19.44 -6.94 21.62
C ILE A 3 19.37 -5.40 21.73
N LEU A 4 18.31 -4.86 22.34
CA LEU A 4 18.13 -3.41 22.50
C LEU A 4 18.70 -2.88 23.82
N PHE A 5 19.00 -3.75 24.78
CA PHE A 5 19.46 -3.36 26.11
C PHE A 5 20.79 -2.58 26.07
N PHE A 6 21.80 -3.15 25.41
CA PHE A 6 23.13 -2.53 25.35
C PHE A 6 23.13 -1.22 24.52
N PRO A 7 22.58 -1.17 23.29
CA PRO A 7 22.57 0.07 22.51
C PRO A 7 21.85 1.23 23.21
N VAL A 8 20.69 0.96 23.80
CA VAL A 8 19.89 1.99 24.48
C VAL A 8 20.56 2.45 25.77
N THR A 9 21.21 1.53 26.50
CA THR A 9 21.99 1.88 27.71
C THR A 9 23.16 2.80 27.36
N PHE A 10 23.95 2.47 26.33
CA PHE A 10 25.05 3.33 25.88
C PHE A 10 24.56 4.68 25.36
N LEU A 11 23.42 4.73 24.68
CA LEU A 11 22.78 5.99 24.28
C LEU A 11 22.36 6.83 25.51
N GLY A 12 21.85 6.19 26.55
CA GLY A 12 21.47 6.85 27.80
C GLY A 12 22.66 7.43 28.59
N MET A 13 23.90 6.99 28.31
CA MET A 13 25.09 7.47 29.01
C MET A 13 25.60 8.82 28.50
N TYR A 14 25.16 9.31 27.33
CA TYR A 14 25.63 10.60 26.78
C TYR A 14 25.40 11.77 27.72
N SER A 15 24.22 11.86 28.35
CA SER A 15 23.88 12.96 29.25
C SER A 15 24.74 12.98 30.53
N PRO A 16 24.92 11.86 31.27
CA PRO A 16 25.89 11.79 32.38
C PRO A 16 27.34 12.13 32.00
N PHE A 17 27.82 11.67 30.85
CA PHE A 17 29.18 12.00 30.39
C PHE A 17 29.31 13.48 30.00
N GLY A 18 28.32 14.04 29.30
CA GLY A 18 28.28 15.46 28.95
C GLY A 18 28.25 16.35 30.20
N ILE A 19 27.47 15.97 31.21
CA ILE A 19 27.45 16.65 32.52
C ILE A 19 28.85 16.60 33.15
N ARG A 20 29.48 15.42 33.20
CA ARG A 20 30.83 15.27 33.77
C ARG A 20 31.90 16.10 33.06
N LEU A 21 31.83 16.23 31.74
CA LEU A 21 32.79 17.00 30.94
C LEU A 21 32.61 18.52 31.10
N LEU A 22 31.38 18.99 31.32
CA LEU A 22 31.04 20.41 31.43
C LEU A 22 31.04 20.93 32.88
N LEU A 23 31.08 20.03 33.86
CA LEU A 23 31.16 20.35 35.28
C LEU A 23 32.57 20.86 35.64
N GLN A 24 32.73 22.18 35.63
CA GLN A 24 33.97 22.85 36.05
C GLN A 24 33.96 23.28 37.53
N SER A 25 32.80 23.37 38.20
CA SER A 25 32.70 23.63 39.64
C SER A 25 31.36 23.15 40.24
N ALA A 26 31.40 22.71 41.51
CA ALA A 26 30.23 22.20 42.22
C ALA A 26 29.07 23.21 42.31
N HIS A 27 29.40 24.51 42.36
CA HIS A 27 28.43 25.59 42.49
C HIS A 27 27.56 25.83 41.24
N ARG A 28 27.98 25.32 40.06
CA ARG A 28 27.23 25.41 38.79
C ARG A 28 26.55 24.10 38.40
N SER A 29 26.63 23.08 39.24
CA SER A 29 26.19 21.71 38.91
C SER A 29 24.71 21.61 38.55
N GLY A 30 23.83 22.26 39.32
CA GLY A 30 22.39 22.26 39.05
C GLY A 30 22.01 22.88 37.71
N ARG A 31 22.66 24.00 37.33
CA ARG A 31 22.38 24.69 36.06
C ARG A 31 22.87 23.91 34.86
N VAL A 32 24.09 23.34 34.92
CA VAL A 32 24.67 22.54 33.83
C VAL A 32 23.85 21.27 33.60
N SER A 33 23.50 20.56 34.66
CA SER A 33 22.64 19.37 34.57
C SER A 33 21.26 19.71 34.00
N GLY A 34 20.60 20.76 34.53
CA GLY A 34 19.30 21.21 34.06
C GLY A 34 19.27 21.61 32.58
N THR A 35 20.30 22.33 32.11
CA THR A 35 20.40 22.70 30.70
C THR A 35 20.62 21.48 29.79
N ILE A 36 21.49 20.54 30.16
CA ILE A 36 21.75 19.33 29.35
C ILE A 36 20.50 18.46 29.27
N TYR A 37 19.81 18.22 30.39
CA TYR A 37 18.55 17.47 30.38
C TYR A 37 17.45 18.22 29.62
N GLY A 38 17.37 19.55 29.73
CA GLY A 38 16.42 20.36 28.97
C GLY A 38 16.61 20.24 27.45
N ILE A 39 17.85 20.34 26.98
CA ILE A 39 18.19 20.15 25.56
C ILE A 39 17.88 18.72 25.11
N SER A 40 18.21 17.71 25.92
CA SER A 40 17.93 16.30 25.63
C SER A 40 16.44 16.03 25.47
N THR A 41 15.61 16.59 26.36
CA THR A 41 14.14 16.42 26.31
C THR A 41 13.56 17.09 25.07
N LEU A 42 13.95 18.34 24.80
CA LEU A 42 13.47 19.07 23.62
C LEU A 42 13.87 18.34 22.32
N GLY A 43 15.12 17.88 22.25
CA GLY A 43 15.62 17.08 21.12
C GLY A 43 14.87 15.76 20.96
N SER A 44 14.51 15.09 22.06
CA SER A 44 13.73 13.85 22.02
C SER A 44 12.30 14.06 21.52
N ILE A 45 11.66 15.16 21.90
CA ILE A 45 10.32 15.53 21.40
C ILE A 45 10.38 15.78 19.90
N ILE A 46 11.31 16.65 19.45
CA ILE A 46 11.48 16.97 18.03
C ILE A 46 11.84 15.72 17.23
N GLY A 47 12.76 14.90 17.76
CA GLY A 47 13.18 13.66 17.13
C GLY A 47 12.05 12.64 17.00
N THR A 48 11.23 12.46 18.04
CA THR A 48 10.10 11.53 18.01
C THR A 48 9.04 12.00 17.01
N LEU A 49 8.63 13.27 17.08
CA LEU A 49 7.63 13.83 16.16
C LEU A 49 8.13 13.84 14.71
N GLY A 50 9.37 14.29 14.48
CA GLY A 50 9.98 14.28 13.15
C GLY A 50 10.16 12.85 12.61
N THR A 51 10.46 11.88 13.47
CA THR A 51 10.57 10.48 13.04
C THR A 51 9.20 9.93 12.66
N THR A 52 8.21 10.07 13.53
CA THR A 52 6.87 9.51 13.31
C THR A 52 6.15 10.15 12.12
N PHE A 53 6.19 11.48 11.99
CA PHE A 53 5.37 12.17 11.00
C PHE A 53 6.10 12.51 9.70
N LEU A 54 7.44 12.50 9.69
CA LEU A 54 8.21 12.88 8.49
C LEU A 54 9.12 11.75 8.01
N LEU A 55 9.96 11.17 8.87
CA LEU A 55 10.96 10.20 8.42
C LEU A 55 10.35 8.82 8.11
N ILE A 56 9.47 8.29 8.97
CA ILE A 56 8.86 6.97 8.74
C ILE A 56 8.06 6.95 7.43
N PRO A 57 7.18 7.95 7.16
CA PRO A 57 6.47 8.00 5.88
C PRO A 57 7.40 8.23 4.68
N ALA A 58 8.44 9.06 4.82
CA ALA A 58 9.28 9.44 3.69
C ALA A 58 10.31 8.36 3.29
N ILE A 59 10.91 7.67 4.25
CA ILE A 59 12.04 6.76 3.99
C ILE A 59 11.92 5.38 4.67
N GLY A 60 10.88 5.14 5.48
CA GLY A 60 10.65 3.86 6.15
C GLY A 60 11.56 3.60 7.35
N THR A 61 11.16 2.66 8.21
CA THR A 61 11.83 2.41 9.50
C THR A 61 13.22 1.80 9.33
N ARG A 62 13.39 0.92 8.32
CA ARG A 62 14.66 0.29 7.99
C ARG A 62 15.71 1.31 7.57
N ALA A 63 15.40 2.23 6.65
CA ALA A 63 16.35 3.23 6.19
C ALA A 63 16.76 4.19 7.31
N ILE A 64 15.82 4.58 8.18
CA ILE A 64 16.12 5.37 9.38
C ILE A 64 17.12 4.62 10.27
N THR A 65 16.85 3.34 10.54
CA THR A 65 17.70 2.51 11.41
C THR A 65 19.10 2.36 10.82
N PHE A 66 19.22 2.05 9.52
CA PHE A 66 20.53 1.94 8.87
C PHE A 66 21.24 3.29 8.76
N THR A 67 20.53 4.39 8.48
CA THR A 67 21.13 5.73 8.39
C THR A 67 21.65 6.19 9.75
N LEU A 68 20.87 6.03 10.83
CA LEU A 68 21.31 6.35 12.19
C LEU A 68 22.43 5.42 12.65
N GLY A 69 22.38 4.13 12.29
CA GLY A 69 23.45 3.17 12.56
C GLY A 69 24.75 3.54 11.86
N ILE A 70 24.69 3.86 10.56
CA ILE A 70 25.84 4.32 9.77
C ILE A 70 26.35 5.65 10.32
N ALA A 71 25.49 6.62 10.62
CA ALA A 71 25.88 7.89 11.21
C ALA A 71 26.57 7.72 12.57
N GLY A 72 26.09 6.78 13.40
CA GLY A 72 26.71 6.41 14.67
C GLY A 72 28.09 5.77 14.48
N ILE A 73 28.22 4.85 13.53
CA ILE A 73 29.51 4.24 13.15
C ILE A 73 30.47 5.30 12.60
N LEU A 74 30.00 6.18 11.71
CA LEU A 74 30.81 7.26 11.14
C LEU A 74 31.26 8.26 12.20
N SER A 75 30.39 8.62 13.15
CA SER A 75 30.74 9.50 14.26
C SER A 75 31.75 8.83 15.21
N GLY A 76 31.58 7.53 15.49
CA GLY A 76 32.56 6.74 16.24
C GLY A 76 33.90 6.67 15.51
N LEU A 77 33.88 6.41 14.20
CA LEU A 77 35.08 6.40 13.36
C LEU A 77 35.72 7.79 13.29
N LEU A 78 34.98 8.88 13.12
CA LEU A 78 35.48 10.26 13.09
C LEU A 78 36.17 10.68 14.40
N LEU A 79 35.77 10.11 15.54
CA LEU A 79 36.42 10.35 16.83
C LEU A 79 37.70 9.51 17.01
N VAL A 80 37.83 8.38 16.31
CA VAL A 80 38.98 7.45 16.37
C VAL A 80 39.99 7.67 15.23
N LEU A 81 39.53 8.15 14.06
CA LEU A 81 40.30 8.45 12.86
C LEU A 81 41.46 9.45 13.07
N PRO A 82 41.40 10.44 13.98
CA PRO A 82 42.57 11.28 14.30
C PRO A 82 43.75 10.49 14.88
N GLN A 83 43.55 9.24 15.30
CA GLN A 83 44.57 8.33 15.83
C GLN A 83 44.99 7.22 14.84
N MET A 84 44.45 7.20 13.60
CA MET A 84 44.81 6.20 12.57
C MET A 84 45.26 6.87 11.26
N ARG A 85 46.26 6.28 10.60
CA ARG A 85 46.93 6.84 9.41
C ARG A 85 45.97 7.02 8.21
N ARG A 86 46.12 8.18 7.54
CA ARG A 86 45.25 8.78 6.51
C ARG A 86 45.20 8.05 5.16
N GLY A 87 44.48 6.93 5.06
CA GLY A 87 44.37 6.21 3.79
C GLY A 87 43.12 5.37 3.64
N ALA A 88 41.93 5.96 3.73
CA ALA A 88 40.67 5.28 3.37
C ALA A 88 39.52 6.28 3.16
N LEU A 89 39.71 7.28 2.29
CA LEU A 89 38.65 8.28 2.04
C LEU A 89 38.56 8.65 0.56
N VAL A 90 38.48 7.64 -0.32
CA VAL A 90 38.05 7.81 -1.72
C VAL A 90 37.39 6.51 -2.21
N LEU A 91 36.10 6.32 -1.94
CA LEU A 91 35.25 5.48 -2.79
C LEU A 91 33.78 5.81 -2.55
N ALA A 92 33.31 6.91 -3.13
CA ALA A 92 31.88 7.20 -3.25
C ALA A 92 31.66 8.01 -4.52
N LEU A 93 31.66 7.31 -5.66
CA LEU A 93 31.10 7.83 -6.90
C LEU A 93 29.96 6.93 -7.36
N THR A 94 28.89 7.62 -7.71
CA THR A 94 27.85 7.31 -8.69
C THR A 94 26.93 6.12 -8.44
N LEU A 95 25.66 6.45 -8.20
CA LEU A 95 24.54 5.98 -9.02
C LEU A 95 23.32 6.83 -8.69
N LEU A 96 22.90 7.67 -9.64
CA LEU A 96 21.49 7.83 -10.00
C LEU A 96 21.40 8.68 -11.28
N ALA A 97 21.25 7.99 -12.40
CA ALA A 97 20.61 8.56 -13.58
C ALA A 97 19.75 7.43 -14.14
N THR A 98 18.44 7.66 -14.23
CA THR A 98 17.56 6.88 -15.11
C THR A 98 16.67 7.85 -15.89
N PRO A 99 16.50 7.61 -17.20
CA PRO A 99 15.78 8.49 -18.10
C PRO A 99 14.27 8.27 -18.02
N LEU A 100 13.52 9.34 -18.31
CA LEU A 100 12.12 9.26 -18.74
C LEU A 100 12.06 8.81 -20.20
N ALA A 101 11.11 7.94 -20.54
CA ALA A 101 10.37 7.97 -21.81
C ALA A 101 9.13 7.05 -21.78
N ASP A 102 7.98 7.69 -22.01
CA ASP A 102 6.80 7.39 -22.84
C ASP A 102 6.11 5.99 -22.96
N ALA A 103 4.79 6.11 -23.16
CA ALA A 103 3.73 5.12 -23.37
C ALA A 103 3.88 4.35 -24.71
N GLU A 104 3.37 3.13 -24.91
CA GLU A 104 1.96 2.69 -24.82
C GLU A 104 1.88 1.21 -24.41
N GLU A 105 1.31 0.97 -23.21
CA GLU A 105 0.58 -0.22 -22.75
C GLU A 105 0.29 0.02 -21.26
N LEU A 106 -0.87 -0.39 -20.73
CA LEU A 106 -1.19 -0.20 -19.29
C LEU A 106 -0.25 -0.98 -18.34
N ILE A 107 0.55 -1.90 -18.91
CA ILE A 107 1.61 -2.67 -18.25
C ILE A 107 2.89 -2.52 -19.09
N ASP A 108 3.99 -2.07 -18.49
CA ASP A 108 5.27 -1.86 -19.16
C ASP A 108 5.91 -3.19 -19.64
N PRO A 109 6.06 -3.40 -20.96
CA PRO A 109 6.62 -4.64 -21.50
C PRO A 109 8.10 -4.81 -21.16
N ALA A 110 8.85 -3.72 -21.01
CA ALA A 110 10.27 -3.77 -20.66
C ALA A 110 10.43 -4.21 -19.20
N ILE A 111 9.59 -3.71 -18.28
CA ILE A 111 9.57 -4.18 -16.89
C ILE A 111 9.22 -5.67 -16.85
N ARG A 112 8.19 -6.09 -17.59
CA ARG A 112 7.78 -7.50 -17.65
C ARG A 112 8.88 -8.41 -18.19
N ALA A 113 9.52 -8.00 -19.28
CA ALA A 113 10.64 -8.71 -19.88
C ALA A 113 11.89 -8.75 -18.98
N ASP A 114 12.13 -7.70 -18.19
CA ASP A 114 13.16 -7.70 -17.15
C ASP A 114 12.82 -8.70 -16.05
N MET A 115 11.59 -8.67 -15.52
CA MET A 115 11.14 -9.58 -14.47
C MET A 115 11.25 -11.04 -14.91
N LEU A 116 10.89 -11.39 -16.15
CA LEU A 116 11.04 -12.75 -16.69
C LEU A 116 12.48 -13.27 -16.66
N LYS A 117 13.49 -12.39 -16.80
CA LYS A 117 14.91 -12.75 -16.76
C LYS A 117 15.43 -12.98 -15.33
N ARG A 118 14.74 -12.44 -14.31
CA ARG A 118 15.15 -12.59 -12.92
C ARG A 118 14.92 -14.02 -12.44
N ALA A 119 15.80 -14.47 -11.54
CA ALA A 119 15.62 -15.73 -10.84
C ALA A 119 14.37 -15.69 -9.97
N ASP A 120 13.79 -16.87 -9.73
CA ASP A 120 12.67 -17.03 -8.81
C ASP A 120 13.09 -16.73 -7.37
N GLY A 121 12.11 -16.32 -6.56
CA GLY A 121 12.30 -15.97 -5.16
C GLY A 121 11.86 -14.54 -4.86
N ARG A 122 12.20 -14.10 -3.64
CA ARG A 122 11.80 -12.79 -3.11
C ARG A 122 12.67 -11.71 -3.74
N LEU A 123 12.05 -10.91 -4.61
CA LEU A 123 12.70 -9.84 -5.35
C LEU A 123 12.79 -8.55 -4.56
N ALA A 124 11.77 -8.25 -3.75
CA ALA A 124 11.71 -7.03 -2.98
C ALA A 124 10.91 -7.16 -1.68
N HIS A 125 11.23 -6.25 -0.77
CA HIS A 125 10.57 -6.01 0.50
C HIS A 125 10.44 -4.49 0.65
N ILE A 126 9.21 -4.00 0.73
CA ILE A 126 8.87 -2.59 0.84
C ILE A 126 8.01 -2.40 2.09
N GLU A 127 8.46 -1.56 3.00
CA GLU A 127 7.69 -1.16 4.19
C GLU A 127 7.02 0.18 3.91
N THR A 128 5.71 0.27 4.17
CA THR A 128 4.93 1.50 4.05
C THR A 128 4.29 1.86 5.40
N GLU A 129 3.55 2.96 5.46
CA GLU A 129 2.75 3.29 6.64
C GLU A 129 1.67 2.23 6.92
N TYR A 130 1.13 1.61 5.86
CA TYR A 130 0.02 0.68 5.97
C TYR A 130 0.49 -0.77 5.97
N ASN A 131 1.41 -1.16 5.08
CA ASN A 131 1.68 -2.55 4.74
C ASN A 131 3.17 -2.91 4.79
N ASP A 132 3.42 -4.19 5.05
CA ASP A 132 4.69 -4.84 4.80
C ASP A 132 4.59 -5.65 3.49
N ILE A 133 5.09 -5.09 2.39
CA ILE A 133 4.86 -5.56 1.02
C ILE A 133 6.04 -6.40 0.52
N PHE A 134 5.72 -7.55 -0.06
CA PHE A 134 6.70 -8.45 -0.65
C PHE A 134 6.41 -8.78 -2.09
N ILE A 135 7.45 -8.72 -2.92
CA ILE A 135 7.39 -9.12 -4.32
C ILE A 135 8.16 -10.42 -4.49
N THR A 136 7.47 -11.46 -4.94
CA THR A 136 8.05 -12.79 -5.15
C THR A 136 7.79 -13.23 -6.58
N LYS A 137 8.84 -13.65 -7.29
CA LYS A 137 8.72 -14.28 -8.60
C LYS A 137 8.66 -15.80 -8.47
N ARG A 138 7.73 -16.43 -9.19
CA ARG A 138 7.52 -17.88 -9.26
C ARG A 138 7.27 -18.27 -10.71
N GLY A 139 8.30 -18.75 -11.42
CA GLY A 139 8.23 -19.03 -12.85
C GLY A 139 7.84 -17.78 -13.67
N ALA A 140 6.68 -17.84 -14.31
CA ALA A 140 6.09 -16.74 -15.07
C ALA A 140 5.18 -15.84 -14.22
N GLU A 141 4.98 -16.13 -12.94
CA GLU A 141 4.12 -15.34 -12.07
C GLU A 141 4.92 -14.36 -11.21
N LEU A 142 4.37 -13.17 -11.03
CA LEU A 142 4.83 -12.19 -10.07
C LEU A 142 3.74 -12.00 -9.01
N VAL A 143 4.11 -12.24 -7.75
CA VAL A 143 3.19 -12.22 -6.61
C VAL A 143 3.49 -11.01 -5.73
N MET A 144 2.46 -10.21 -5.46
CA MET A 144 2.46 -9.21 -4.40
C MET A 144 1.75 -9.80 -3.18
N SER A 145 2.39 -9.74 -2.03
CA SER A 145 1.79 -10.16 -0.77
C SER A 145 2.02 -9.15 0.34
N PHE A 146 1.04 -8.97 1.22
CA PHE A 146 1.19 -8.22 2.47
C PHE A 146 1.43 -9.17 3.62
N GLN A 147 2.42 -8.86 4.46
CA GLN A 147 2.63 -9.61 5.69
C GLN A 147 1.91 -8.95 6.85
N LEU A 148 1.05 -9.72 7.50
CA LEU A 148 0.37 -9.30 8.71
C LEU A 148 0.54 -10.37 9.77
N LYS A 149 1.15 -10.00 10.91
CA LYS A 149 1.42 -10.91 12.04
C LYS A 149 2.22 -12.17 11.64
N GLY A 150 3.13 -12.04 10.68
CA GLY A 150 3.98 -13.13 10.21
C GLY A 150 3.33 -14.09 9.22
N TYR A 151 2.09 -13.80 8.77
CA TYR A 151 1.43 -14.52 7.67
C TYR A 151 1.48 -13.68 6.40
N ASP A 152 1.81 -14.30 5.28
CA ASP A 152 1.80 -13.66 3.96
C ASP A 152 0.41 -13.83 3.31
N TYR A 153 -0.26 -12.71 3.06
CA TYR A 153 -1.54 -12.65 2.35
C TYR A 153 -1.28 -12.27 0.91
N THR A 154 -1.75 -13.08 -0.05
CA THR A 154 -1.57 -12.78 -1.47
C THR A 154 -2.58 -11.73 -1.90
N GLU A 155 -2.09 -10.58 -2.35
CA GLU A 155 -2.90 -9.43 -2.75
C GLU A 155 -3.01 -9.34 -4.27
N SER A 156 -2.01 -9.84 -4.99
CA SER A 156 -2.05 -9.90 -6.44
C SER A 156 -1.11 -10.93 -7.01
N ILE A 157 -1.52 -11.52 -8.13
CA ILE A 157 -0.67 -12.35 -8.98
C ILE A 157 -0.82 -11.82 -10.40
N ALA A 158 0.30 -11.53 -11.06
CA ALA A 158 0.34 -11.18 -12.47
C ALA A 158 1.08 -12.26 -13.26
N ASN A 159 0.54 -12.61 -14.42
CA ASN A 159 1.21 -13.46 -15.38
C ASN A 159 2.13 -12.61 -16.27
N LEU A 160 3.43 -12.82 -16.15
CA LEU A 160 4.45 -12.07 -16.89
C LEU A 160 4.52 -12.46 -18.38
N THR A 161 3.85 -13.52 -18.80
CA THR A 161 3.77 -13.93 -20.22
C THR A 161 2.47 -13.51 -20.90
N ASP A 162 1.42 -13.26 -20.12
CA ASP A 162 0.10 -12.88 -20.61
C ASP A 162 -0.48 -11.76 -19.70
N PRO A 163 -0.53 -10.50 -20.17
CA PRO A 163 -1.06 -9.38 -19.40
C PRO A 163 -2.60 -9.42 -19.25
N ASP A 164 -3.26 -10.37 -19.92
CA ASP A 164 -4.71 -10.53 -19.95
C ASP A 164 -5.18 -11.66 -19.04
N ASP A 165 -4.25 -12.53 -18.66
CA ASP A 165 -4.51 -13.54 -17.66
C ASP A 165 -4.69 -12.89 -16.28
N LEU A 166 -5.72 -13.35 -15.60
CA LEU A 166 -6.10 -12.96 -14.24
C LEU A 166 -5.98 -14.23 -13.36
N PRO A 167 -4.76 -14.57 -12.87
CA PRO A 167 -4.51 -15.85 -12.23
C PRO A 167 -5.36 -16.05 -10.97
N VAL A 168 -5.51 -14.98 -10.19
CA VAL A 168 -6.35 -14.99 -8.98
C VAL A 168 -7.82 -15.13 -9.37
N ARG A 169 -8.50 -16.19 -8.92
CA ARG A 169 -9.85 -16.51 -9.41
C ARG A 169 -10.88 -15.42 -9.14
N TYR A 170 -10.81 -14.76 -7.99
CA TYR A 170 -11.78 -13.72 -7.64
C TYR A 170 -11.71 -12.52 -8.61
N THR A 171 -10.52 -12.18 -9.14
CA THR A 171 -10.37 -11.04 -10.06
C THR A 171 -11.08 -11.29 -11.39
N ARG A 172 -11.12 -12.55 -11.85
CA ARG A 172 -11.97 -12.98 -12.98
C ARG A 172 -13.45 -12.86 -12.64
N LEU A 173 -13.88 -13.30 -11.45
CA LEU A 173 -15.29 -13.20 -11.08
C LEU A 173 -15.74 -11.75 -10.85
N MET A 174 -14.84 -10.85 -10.45
CA MET A 174 -15.15 -9.43 -10.30
C MET A 174 -15.64 -8.79 -11.61
N THR A 175 -15.28 -9.33 -12.77
CA THR A 175 -15.78 -8.83 -14.07
C THR A 175 -17.27 -9.10 -14.28
N VAL A 176 -17.93 -9.95 -13.48
CA VAL A 176 -19.38 -10.14 -13.52
C VAL A 176 -20.15 -8.84 -13.25
N GLY A 177 -19.53 -7.89 -12.54
CA GLY A 177 -20.09 -6.56 -12.34
C GLY A 177 -20.33 -5.79 -13.65
N LEU A 178 -19.63 -6.14 -14.74
CA LEU A 178 -19.82 -5.53 -16.07
C LEU A 178 -21.14 -5.93 -16.74
N LEU A 179 -21.82 -6.98 -16.28
CA LEU A 179 -23.09 -7.43 -16.86
C LEU A 179 -24.28 -6.56 -16.46
N TYR A 180 -24.10 -5.68 -15.49
CA TYR A 180 -25.18 -4.88 -14.90
C TYR A 180 -25.37 -3.53 -15.61
N PRO A 181 -24.34 -2.66 -15.69
CA PRO A 181 -24.46 -1.45 -16.48
C PRO A 181 -24.43 -1.83 -17.98
N PRO A 182 -25.34 -1.28 -18.80
CA PRO A 182 -25.41 -1.62 -20.23
C PRO A 182 -24.14 -1.20 -21.00
N GLU A 183 -23.49 -0.11 -20.60
CA GLU A 183 -22.23 0.37 -21.17
C GLU A 183 -21.44 1.14 -20.10
N PRO A 184 -20.58 0.48 -19.30
CA PRO A 184 -19.87 1.14 -18.20
C PRO A 184 -18.81 2.11 -18.74
N LYS A 185 -19.03 3.42 -18.57
CA LYS A 185 -18.12 4.50 -19.00
C LYS A 185 -17.35 5.12 -17.85
N ARG A 186 -17.88 5.08 -16.63
CA ARG A 186 -17.23 5.61 -15.43
C ARG A 186 -17.14 4.53 -14.37
N ILE A 187 -15.93 4.03 -14.17
CA ILE A 187 -15.64 2.94 -13.24
C ILE A 187 -14.81 3.50 -12.09
N LEU A 188 -15.22 3.20 -10.87
CA LEU A 188 -14.43 3.45 -9.67
C LEU A 188 -13.93 2.11 -9.11
N MET A 189 -12.64 2.00 -8.87
CA MET A 189 -12.04 0.87 -8.15
C MET A 189 -11.54 1.38 -6.80
N ILE A 190 -11.88 0.71 -5.70
CA ILE A 190 -11.38 0.99 -4.35
C ILE A 190 -10.51 -0.18 -3.93
N GLY A 191 -9.21 0.09 -3.77
CA GLY A 191 -8.15 -0.91 -3.65
C GLY A 191 -7.45 -1.17 -4.98
N LEU A 192 -6.14 -1.44 -4.96
CA LEU A 192 -5.33 -1.64 -6.17
C LEU A 192 -4.63 -2.99 -6.24
N GLY A 193 -3.95 -3.39 -5.16
CA GLY A 193 -2.99 -4.50 -5.19
C GLY A 193 -1.92 -4.31 -6.29
N GLY A 194 -1.77 -5.29 -7.17
CA GLY A 194 -0.88 -5.22 -8.34
C GLY A 194 -1.48 -4.52 -9.56
N GLY A 195 -2.73 -4.04 -9.49
CA GLY A 195 -3.42 -3.34 -10.58
C GLY A 195 -3.96 -4.24 -11.68
N SER A 196 -4.19 -5.53 -11.41
CA SER A 196 -4.66 -6.51 -12.39
C SER A 196 -6.06 -6.19 -12.93
N ILE A 197 -7.03 -5.94 -12.04
CA ILE A 197 -8.41 -5.61 -12.43
C ILE A 197 -8.46 -4.29 -13.19
N SER A 198 -7.87 -3.22 -12.66
CA SER A 198 -7.89 -1.89 -13.27
C SER A 198 -7.19 -1.87 -14.64
N SER A 199 -6.07 -2.57 -14.79
CA SER A 199 -5.36 -2.68 -16.08
C SER A 199 -6.13 -3.52 -17.08
N TYR A 200 -6.73 -4.63 -16.64
CA TYR A 200 -7.59 -5.46 -17.47
C TYR A 200 -8.76 -4.62 -18.02
N LEU A 201 -9.53 -3.97 -17.14
CA LEU A 201 -10.66 -3.13 -17.54
C LEU A 201 -10.23 -1.99 -18.47
N GLY A 202 -9.09 -1.35 -18.21
CA GLY A 202 -8.61 -0.25 -19.04
C GLY A 202 -8.23 -0.66 -20.47
N ARG A 203 -7.84 -1.92 -20.68
CA ARG A 203 -7.56 -2.50 -22.01
C ARG A 203 -8.83 -2.99 -22.71
N PHE A 204 -9.74 -3.65 -21.98
CA PHE A 204 -10.96 -4.24 -22.55
C PHE A 204 -12.13 -3.26 -22.69
N LEU A 205 -12.08 -2.11 -22.01
CA LEU A 205 -13.07 -1.03 -22.10
C LEU A 205 -12.37 0.27 -22.54
N PRO A 206 -12.06 0.42 -23.85
CA PRO A 206 -11.25 1.54 -24.35
C PRO A 206 -11.91 2.92 -24.16
N ASP A 207 -13.23 2.98 -23.97
CA ASP A 207 -13.96 4.22 -23.76
C ASP A 207 -14.24 4.52 -22.27
N ALA A 208 -13.93 3.58 -21.37
CA ALA A 208 -14.17 3.77 -19.94
C ALA A 208 -13.08 4.64 -19.30
N GLN A 209 -13.52 5.54 -18.41
CA GLN A 209 -12.70 6.22 -17.42
C GLN A 209 -12.70 5.40 -16.13
N ILE A 210 -11.51 5.06 -15.65
CA ILE A 210 -11.27 4.21 -14.49
C ILE A 210 -10.42 4.98 -13.49
N ASP A 211 -11.04 5.34 -12.38
CA ASP A 211 -10.33 5.88 -11.22
C ASP A 211 -10.11 4.76 -10.21
N THR A 212 -8.87 4.49 -9.86
CA THR A 212 -8.53 3.53 -8.80
C THR A 212 -8.01 4.29 -7.59
N ILE A 213 -8.65 4.08 -6.44
CA ILE A 213 -8.33 4.75 -5.17
C ILE A 213 -7.63 3.74 -4.26
N GLU A 214 -6.37 4.01 -3.95
CA GLU A 214 -5.54 3.17 -3.09
C GLU A 214 -5.03 4.00 -1.91
N VAL A 215 -5.22 3.50 -0.69
CA VAL A 215 -4.88 4.24 0.53
C VAL A 215 -3.37 4.30 0.75
N ASP A 216 -2.65 3.26 0.30
CA ASP A 216 -1.21 3.13 0.45
C ASP A 216 -0.49 3.51 -0.86
N SER A 217 0.07 4.72 -0.92
CA SER A 217 0.88 5.16 -2.06
C SER A 217 2.12 4.29 -2.33
N GLY A 218 2.59 3.55 -1.33
CA GLY A 218 3.65 2.55 -1.52
C GLY A 218 3.19 1.34 -2.33
N VAL A 219 1.90 0.95 -2.26
CA VAL A 219 1.31 -0.08 -3.13
C VAL A 219 1.27 0.41 -4.58
N ILE A 220 0.82 1.64 -4.82
CA ILE A 220 0.80 2.25 -6.16
C ILE A 220 2.22 2.27 -6.75
N THR A 221 3.19 2.76 -5.97
CA THR A 221 4.59 2.83 -6.39
C THR A 221 5.17 1.44 -6.68
N THR A 222 4.85 0.45 -5.85
CA THR A 222 5.27 -0.95 -6.03
C THR A 222 4.65 -1.56 -7.29
N ALA A 223 3.35 -1.34 -7.54
CA ALA A 223 2.69 -1.80 -8.75
C ALA A 223 3.31 -1.18 -10.02
N LYS A 224 3.60 0.13 -10.01
CA LYS A 224 4.31 0.79 -11.12
C LYS A 224 5.70 0.20 -11.35
N THR A 225 6.45 -0.03 -10.27
CA THR A 225 7.86 -0.46 -10.34
C THR A 225 8.02 -1.92 -10.76
N PHE A 226 7.21 -2.83 -10.21
CA PHE A 226 7.40 -4.27 -10.37
C PHE A 226 6.41 -4.90 -11.34
N PHE A 227 5.16 -4.42 -11.34
CA PHE A 227 4.10 -4.93 -12.22
C PHE A 227 3.99 -4.12 -13.51
N GLY A 228 4.79 -3.06 -13.66
CA GLY A 228 4.80 -2.21 -14.84
C GLY A 228 3.55 -1.35 -14.99
N LEU A 229 2.78 -1.14 -13.93
CA LEU A 229 1.53 -0.38 -13.97
C LEU A 229 1.75 1.01 -14.59
N LYS A 230 1.00 1.37 -15.64
CA LYS A 230 1.03 2.71 -16.26
C LYS A 230 -0.32 3.40 -16.15
N GLU A 231 -0.25 4.73 -16.03
CA GLU A 231 -1.42 5.59 -16.11
C GLU A 231 -1.71 5.99 -17.56
N SER A 232 -2.96 6.34 -17.81
CA SER A 232 -3.39 7.01 -19.04
C SER A 232 -4.40 8.11 -18.68
N PRO A 233 -4.78 8.99 -19.61
CA PRO A 233 -5.84 9.97 -19.36
C PRO A 233 -7.17 9.34 -18.91
N ARG A 234 -7.39 8.06 -19.24
CA ARG A 234 -8.58 7.28 -18.87
C ARG A 234 -8.39 6.40 -17.64
N VAL A 235 -7.16 6.00 -17.29
CA VAL A 235 -6.89 5.07 -16.18
C VAL A 235 -5.94 5.74 -15.20
N ARG A 236 -6.45 6.08 -14.02
CA ARG A 236 -5.72 6.84 -13.00
C ARG A 236 -5.63 6.07 -11.69
N TYR A 237 -4.49 6.19 -11.02
CA TYR A 237 -4.25 5.63 -9.69
C TYR A 237 -4.05 6.78 -8.71
N LEU A 238 -4.99 6.97 -7.80
CA LEU A 238 -5.03 8.09 -6.88
C LEU A 238 -4.82 7.59 -5.46
N GLU A 239 -3.89 8.24 -4.76
CA GLU A 239 -3.70 8.00 -3.34
C GLU A 239 -4.89 8.55 -2.55
N GLY A 240 -5.47 7.71 -1.68
CA GLY A 240 -6.48 8.13 -0.72
C GLY A 240 -7.33 7.01 -0.18
N ASP A 241 -8.09 7.31 0.87
CA ASP A 241 -9.12 6.42 1.36
C ASP A 241 -10.38 6.48 0.49
N GLY A 242 -10.91 5.33 0.08
CA GLY A 242 -12.08 5.24 -0.81
C GLY A 242 -13.34 5.90 -0.25
N ARG A 243 -13.59 5.80 1.07
CA ARG A 243 -14.73 6.46 1.72
C ARG A 243 -14.52 7.97 1.78
N VAL A 244 -13.31 8.44 2.07
CA VAL A 244 -12.98 9.87 2.06
C VAL A 244 -13.14 10.45 0.64
N PHE A 245 -12.65 9.73 -0.37
CA PHE A 245 -12.79 10.12 -1.78
C PHE A 245 -14.26 10.32 -2.17
N LEU A 246 -15.13 9.33 -1.88
CA LEU A 246 -16.56 9.41 -2.19
C LEU A 246 -17.33 10.50 -1.41
N ASN A 247 -16.87 10.87 -0.22
CA ASN A 247 -17.45 12.00 0.53
C ASN A 247 -17.09 13.34 -0.11
N ARG A 248 -15.91 13.46 -0.72
CA ARG A 248 -15.42 14.69 -1.36
C ARG A 248 -15.85 14.80 -2.82
N ASN A 249 -16.23 13.70 -3.45
CA ASN A 249 -16.60 13.64 -4.86
C ASN A 249 -18.07 13.23 -5.01
N ALA A 250 -18.87 14.07 -5.67
CA ALA A 250 -20.28 13.83 -5.93
C ALA A 250 -20.55 13.15 -7.29
N ALA A 251 -19.49 12.77 -8.03
CA ALA A 251 -19.63 12.06 -9.29
C ALA A 251 -20.39 10.74 -9.14
N SER A 252 -21.22 10.44 -10.12
CA SER A 252 -21.84 9.12 -10.30
C SER A 252 -20.97 8.22 -11.18
N TYR A 253 -20.98 6.93 -10.86
CA TYR A 253 -20.24 5.87 -11.52
C TYR A 253 -21.20 4.77 -12.00
N ASP A 254 -20.93 4.21 -13.17
CA ASP A 254 -21.71 3.11 -13.74
C ASP A 254 -21.37 1.79 -13.03
N LEU A 255 -20.10 1.65 -12.60
CA LEU A 255 -19.62 0.51 -11.85
C LEU A 255 -18.67 0.96 -10.74
N ILE A 256 -18.90 0.49 -9.51
CA ILE A 256 -17.96 0.64 -8.40
C ILE A 256 -17.47 -0.74 -7.98
N LEU A 257 -16.17 -0.97 -8.00
CA LEU A 257 -15.52 -2.20 -7.55
C LEU A 257 -14.84 -1.94 -6.21
N VAL A 258 -15.14 -2.77 -5.21
CA VAL A 258 -14.56 -2.65 -3.87
C VAL A 258 -13.75 -3.91 -3.57
N ASP A 259 -12.43 -3.75 -3.60
CA ASP A 259 -11.41 -4.78 -3.34
C ASP A 259 -10.31 -4.22 -2.44
N ALA A 260 -10.73 -3.67 -1.30
CA ALA A 260 -9.85 -3.01 -0.34
C ALA A 260 -9.56 -3.94 0.84
N PHE A 261 -8.56 -4.80 0.69
CA PHE A 261 -8.06 -5.66 1.75
C PHE A 261 -6.81 -5.06 2.39
N HIS A 262 -6.67 -5.30 3.69
CA HIS A 262 -5.45 -5.07 4.43
C HIS A 262 -5.05 -6.40 5.08
N GLY A 263 -4.31 -7.21 4.32
CA GLY A 263 -4.09 -8.62 4.63
C GLY A 263 -5.42 -9.40 4.58
N GLY A 264 -5.76 -10.11 5.65
CA GLY A 264 -6.93 -10.99 5.67
C GLY A 264 -8.31 -10.34 5.87
N TYR A 265 -8.43 -9.01 5.91
CA TYR A 265 -9.73 -8.36 6.18
C TYR A 265 -9.93 -7.03 5.45
N VAL A 266 -11.20 -6.69 5.21
CA VAL A 266 -11.63 -5.37 4.72
C VAL A 266 -11.72 -4.39 5.90
N PRO A 267 -11.14 -3.18 5.82
CA PRO A 267 -11.24 -2.17 6.87
C PRO A 267 -12.68 -1.89 7.31
N PHE A 268 -12.93 -1.79 8.62
CA PHE A 268 -14.28 -1.76 9.18
C PHE A 268 -15.14 -0.60 8.65
N HIS A 269 -14.53 0.55 8.35
CA HIS A 269 -15.24 1.73 7.85
C HIS A 269 -15.74 1.57 6.41
N LEU A 270 -15.28 0.55 5.70
CA LEU A 270 -15.76 0.13 4.38
C LEU A 270 -16.80 -0.99 4.45
N LEU A 271 -17.20 -1.42 5.65
CA LEU A 271 -18.21 -2.47 5.87
C LEU A 271 -19.51 -1.95 6.50
N THR A 272 -19.65 -0.64 6.68
CA THR A 272 -20.78 -0.05 7.40
C THR A 272 -21.97 0.26 6.48
N LYS A 273 -23.17 0.33 7.07
CA LYS A 273 -24.39 0.73 6.35
C LYS A 273 -24.26 2.11 5.71
N GLU A 274 -23.59 3.03 6.39
CA GLU A 274 -23.35 4.40 5.91
C GLU A 274 -22.44 4.41 4.69
N PHE A 275 -21.40 3.57 4.67
CA PHE A 275 -20.53 3.45 3.50
C PHE A 275 -21.28 2.84 2.31
N TYR A 276 -22.05 1.77 2.52
CA TYR A 276 -22.86 1.20 1.45
C TYR A 276 -23.94 2.18 0.96
N THR A 277 -24.51 2.98 1.84
CA THR A 277 -25.46 4.04 1.47
C THR A 277 -24.77 5.11 0.62
N LEU A 278 -23.54 5.49 0.99
CA LEU A 278 -22.72 6.42 0.21
C LEU A 278 -22.41 5.84 -1.18
N LEU A 279 -22.04 4.56 -1.28
CA LEU A 279 -21.83 3.89 -2.57
C LEU A 279 -23.09 3.94 -3.44
N LYS A 280 -24.26 3.58 -2.87
CA LYS A 280 -25.54 3.63 -3.58
C LYS A 280 -25.85 5.03 -4.12
N GLN A 281 -25.58 6.07 -3.34
CA GLN A 281 -25.76 7.48 -3.76
C GLN A 281 -24.80 7.93 -4.86
N ARG A 282 -23.76 7.14 -5.16
CA ARG A 282 -22.74 7.43 -6.16
C ARG A 282 -22.85 6.50 -7.37
N LEU A 283 -23.87 5.64 -7.43
CA LEU A 283 -24.20 4.89 -8.63
C LEU A 283 -25.01 5.77 -9.60
N ALA A 284 -24.68 5.67 -10.89
CA ALA A 284 -25.54 6.14 -11.96
C ALA A 284 -26.82 5.29 -12.04
N PRO A 285 -27.91 5.77 -12.67
CA PRO A 285 -29.06 4.92 -12.98
C PRO A 285 -28.64 3.67 -13.75
N GLY A 286 -29.13 2.48 -13.36
CA GLY A 286 -28.67 1.20 -13.90
C GLY A 286 -27.25 0.77 -13.48
N GLY A 287 -26.56 1.53 -12.63
CA GLY A 287 -25.22 1.20 -12.15
C GLY A 287 -25.20 0.13 -11.05
N ALA A 288 -24.03 -0.45 -10.83
CA ALA A 288 -23.82 -1.51 -9.85
C ALA A 288 -22.55 -1.31 -9.00
N ALA A 289 -22.53 -1.91 -7.81
CA ALA A 289 -21.35 -2.02 -6.98
C ALA A 289 -20.99 -3.50 -6.79
N ALA A 290 -19.77 -3.91 -7.13
CA ALA A 290 -19.26 -5.25 -6.90
C ALA A 290 -18.25 -5.25 -5.74
N PHE A 291 -18.36 -6.25 -4.86
CA PHE A 291 -17.57 -6.37 -3.65
C PHE A 291 -16.87 -7.72 -3.63
N ASN A 292 -15.57 -7.73 -3.38
CA ASN A 292 -14.85 -8.93 -2.99
C ASN A 292 -15.10 -9.21 -1.49
N VAL A 293 -15.91 -10.23 -1.17
CA VAL A 293 -16.26 -10.56 0.22
C VAL A 293 -15.72 -11.93 0.58
N HIS A 294 -14.87 -12.00 1.61
CA HIS A 294 -14.30 -13.27 2.05
C HIS A 294 -15.32 -14.09 2.89
N ASP A 295 -15.65 -15.29 2.40
CA ASP A 295 -16.72 -16.16 2.93
C ASP A 295 -16.36 -16.91 4.22
N GLY A 296 -15.07 -17.17 4.45
CA GLY A 296 -14.53 -17.75 5.68
C GLY A 296 -14.43 -16.79 6.87
N THR A 297 -14.80 -15.51 6.75
CA THR A 297 -14.69 -14.55 7.85
C THR A 297 -15.94 -14.54 8.73
N LYS A 298 -15.77 -14.23 10.03
CA LYS A 298 -16.91 -14.00 10.95
C LYS A 298 -17.82 -12.85 10.50
N LEU A 299 -17.33 -11.98 9.62
CA LEU A 299 -18.04 -10.80 9.13
C LEU A 299 -18.88 -11.09 7.88
N TYR A 300 -18.72 -12.24 7.23
CA TYR A 300 -19.39 -12.57 5.97
C TYR A 300 -20.91 -12.35 6.03
N ALA A 301 -21.59 -13.01 6.99
CA ALA A 301 -23.04 -12.90 7.13
C ALA A 301 -23.49 -11.47 7.46
N SER A 302 -22.80 -10.77 8.35
CA SER A 302 -23.13 -9.38 8.69
C SER A 302 -22.92 -8.42 7.52
N THR A 303 -21.90 -8.64 6.70
CA THR A 303 -21.63 -7.86 5.49
C THR A 303 -22.78 -8.00 4.50
N LEU A 304 -23.21 -9.23 4.20
CA LEU A 304 -24.32 -9.49 3.28
C LEU A 304 -25.65 -8.94 3.80
N LEU A 305 -25.93 -9.10 5.09
CA LEU A 305 -27.15 -8.54 5.71
C LEU A 305 -27.14 -7.01 5.61
N THR A 306 -26.00 -6.37 5.88
CA THR A 306 -25.89 -4.91 5.80
C THR A 306 -26.08 -4.42 4.36
N LEU A 307 -25.49 -5.08 3.36
CA LEU A 307 -25.71 -4.78 1.94
C LEU A 307 -27.19 -4.86 1.57
N ARG A 308 -27.89 -5.92 1.99
CA ARG A 308 -29.34 -6.11 1.75
C ARG A 308 -30.23 -5.07 2.42
N THR A 309 -29.75 -4.38 3.46
CA THR A 309 -30.50 -3.26 4.07
C THR A 309 -30.41 -1.96 3.28
N VAL A 310 -29.48 -1.88 2.31
CA VAL A 310 -29.20 -0.67 1.53
C VAL A 310 -29.59 -0.84 0.07
N PHE A 311 -29.20 -1.96 -0.54
CA PHE A 311 -29.42 -2.26 -1.95
C PHE A 311 -30.62 -3.22 -2.12
N PRO A 312 -31.60 -2.87 -2.97
CA PRO A 312 -32.71 -3.78 -3.27
C PRO A 312 -32.28 -5.03 -4.05
N GLY A 313 -31.26 -4.95 -4.92
CA GLY A 313 -30.67 -6.11 -5.58
C GLY A 313 -29.32 -6.47 -4.98
N VAL A 314 -29.12 -7.73 -4.60
CA VAL A 314 -27.85 -8.28 -4.09
C VAL A 314 -27.66 -9.71 -4.61
N HIS A 315 -26.73 -9.89 -5.53
CA HIS A 315 -26.40 -11.17 -6.17
C HIS A 315 -25.05 -11.69 -5.68
N LEU A 316 -24.95 -13.01 -5.51
CA LEU A 316 -23.76 -13.67 -4.96
C LEU A 316 -23.16 -14.60 -6.00
N TYR A 317 -21.86 -14.44 -6.24
CA TYR A 317 -21.07 -15.26 -7.16
C TYR A 317 -19.90 -15.90 -6.38
N PRO A 318 -20.10 -17.09 -5.79
CA PRO A 318 -19.07 -17.75 -4.99
C PRO A 318 -17.88 -18.19 -5.84
N THR A 319 -16.66 -17.82 -5.43
CA THR A 319 -15.42 -18.35 -6.02
C THR A 319 -15.19 -19.80 -5.59
N ARG A 320 -15.93 -20.35 -4.62
CA ARG A 320 -15.72 -21.71 -4.08
C ARG A 320 -14.31 -21.96 -3.50
N ILE A 321 -13.50 -20.92 -3.33
CA ILE A 321 -12.13 -21.01 -2.79
C ILE A 321 -11.82 -19.95 -1.72
N GLY A 322 -12.84 -19.36 -1.10
CA GLY A 322 -12.68 -18.45 0.05
C GLY A 322 -13.34 -17.07 -0.12
N GLU A 323 -13.77 -16.73 -1.34
CA GLU A 323 -14.40 -15.46 -1.63
C GLU A 323 -15.78 -15.63 -2.30
N THR A 324 -16.61 -14.62 -2.12
CA THR A 324 -17.88 -14.45 -2.84
C THR A 324 -17.88 -13.05 -3.42
N ILE A 325 -17.90 -12.96 -4.74
CA ILE A 325 -18.14 -11.68 -5.40
C ILE A 325 -19.61 -11.35 -5.23
N THR A 326 -19.89 -10.23 -4.58
CA THR A 326 -21.25 -9.77 -4.32
C THR A 326 -21.51 -8.56 -5.21
N VAL A 327 -22.54 -8.62 -6.06
CA VAL A 327 -22.94 -7.45 -6.86
C VAL A 327 -24.24 -6.88 -6.33
N ALA A 328 -24.26 -5.57 -6.09
CA ALA A 328 -25.38 -4.86 -5.52
C ALA A 328 -25.86 -3.73 -6.45
N THR A 329 -27.17 -3.59 -6.62
CA THR A 329 -27.79 -2.63 -7.55
C THR A 329 -28.74 -1.70 -6.81
N ALA A 330 -28.82 -0.44 -7.26
CA ALA A 330 -29.74 0.55 -6.68
C ALA A 330 -31.21 0.26 -7.03
N GLU A 331 -31.45 -0.47 -8.11
CA GLU A 331 -32.74 -0.97 -8.59
C GLU A 331 -32.87 -2.47 -8.28
N PRO A 332 -34.10 -3.02 -8.22
CA PRO A 332 -34.31 -4.46 -8.15
C PRO A 332 -33.50 -5.15 -9.23
N ALA A 333 -32.87 -6.26 -8.88
CA ALA A 333 -31.93 -6.87 -9.79
C ALA A 333 -32.61 -7.40 -11.06
N PRO A 334 -31.91 -7.38 -12.21
CA PRO A 334 -32.39 -8.04 -13.41
C PRO A 334 -32.62 -9.53 -13.14
N ASP A 335 -33.62 -10.14 -13.78
CA ASP A 335 -33.81 -11.59 -13.73
C ASP A 335 -32.55 -12.31 -14.22
N GLU A 336 -32.23 -13.50 -13.69
CA GLU A 336 -31.04 -14.26 -14.09
C GLU A 336 -31.04 -14.55 -15.59
N ALA A 337 -32.22 -14.71 -16.19
CA ALA A 337 -32.40 -14.88 -17.64
C ALA A 337 -32.02 -13.64 -18.47
N THR A 338 -31.96 -12.45 -17.85
CA THR A 338 -31.54 -11.19 -18.50
C THR A 338 -30.02 -11.01 -18.44
N LEU A 339 -29.34 -11.70 -17.51
CA LEU A 339 -27.88 -11.64 -17.32
C LEU A 339 -27.12 -12.75 -18.06
N ALA A 340 -27.81 -13.78 -18.56
CA ALA A 340 -27.25 -14.96 -19.22
C ALA A 340 -27.12 -14.80 -20.74
#